data_AF-A0AB34GE74-F1
#
_entry.id   AF-A0AB34GE74-F1
#
_cell.length_a   1.000
_cell.length_b   1.000
_cell.length_c   1.000
_cell.angle_alpha   90.00
_cell.angle_beta   90.00
_cell.angle_gamma   90.00
#
_symmetry.space_group_name_H-M   'P 1'
#
loop_
_entity.id
_entity.type
_entity.pdbx_description
1 polymer ?
#
loop_
_entity_poly.entity_id
_entity_poly.type
_entity_poly.pdbx_seq_one_letter_code
_entity_poly.pdbx_strand_id
1 'polypeptide(L)'
;MAAARCWRLVLRGPGLSLHTAAGAAVTAPEVTGPDVAAAPVARYPPLVASLTADSKAARQRRVERWQATVHAAKSVDEKLRILTKMQFMKYVVYPQTFALNADRWYQSFTKTVFLSGLPPPPPPAKPDTEPAPALDVAALRAAACDCLLQEHFFLRRKKRVPLYLEREAIASPFLDQLVASLTGLLSARNPALAAAALDCKRPVHFYWLRGEEIIPRGHRKGRVDALRYQINDKPHNQIRISKQLPEGQRQQIHTVMDIPSFICYLTN
;
A
#
# COMPACT_ATOMS: atom_id res chain seq x y z
N MET A 1 -33.52 7.22 -58.38
CA MET A 1 -33.62 5.78 -58.74
C MET A 1 -32.51 5.07 -57.97
N ALA A 2 -32.68 4.06 -57.13
CA ALA A 2 -33.81 3.27 -56.66
C ALA A 2 -33.42 2.69 -55.28
N ALA A 3 -34.40 2.47 -54.41
CA ALA A 3 -34.21 1.89 -53.07
C ALA A 3 -33.89 0.40 -53.15
N ALA A 4 -32.94 -0.08 -52.34
CA ALA A 4 -32.72 -1.51 -52.12
C ALA A 4 -33.30 -1.94 -50.76
N ARG A 5 -34.23 -2.90 -50.85
CA ARG A 5 -35.12 -3.38 -49.79
C ARG A 5 -34.40 -4.36 -48.85
N CYS A 6 -34.69 -4.21 -47.55
CA CYS A 6 -34.42 -5.16 -46.48
C CYS A 6 -35.10 -6.51 -46.70
N TRP A 7 -34.39 -7.63 -46.53
CA TRP A 7 -34.97 -8.89 -46.04
C TRP A 7 -34.01 -9.53 -45.02
N ARG A 8 -34.44 -9.56 -43.74
CA ARG A 8 -33.81 -10.32 -42.65
C ARG A 8 -34.46 -11.70 -42.61
N LEU A 9 -33.66 -12.76 -42.68
CA LEU A 9 -34.10 -14.11 -42.33
C LEU A 9 -33.82 -14.34 -40.85
N VAL A 10 -34.90 -14.40 -40.06
CA VAL A 10 -34.88 -14.78 -38.64
C VAL A 10 -34.93 -16.31 -38.57
N LEU A 11 -33.83 -16.93 -38.16
CA LEU A 11 -33.81 -18.34 -37.77
C LEU A 11 -34.35 -18.46 -36.34
N ARG A 12 -35.55 -19.03 -36.20
CA ARG A 12 -36.16 -19.43 -34.92
C ARG A 12 -35.31 -20.55 -34.30
N GLY A 13 -34.65 -20.25 -33.19
CA GLY A 13 -34.08 -21.27 -32.28
C GLY A 13 -35.15 -21.80 -31.31
N PRO A 14 -35.04 -23.05 -30.83
CA PRO A 14 -36.00 -23.66 -29.91
C PRO A 14 -35.92 -23.00 -28.53
N GLY A 15 -37.08 -22.62 -27.99
CA GLY A 15 -37.21 -22.00 -26.67
C GLY A 15 -36.85 -22.96 -25.54
N LEU A 16 -35.85 -22.58 -24.76
CA LEU A 16 -35.63 -23.13 -23.42
C LEU A 16 -36.48 -22.32 -22.43
N SER A 17 -37.50 -22.97 -21.90
CA SER A 17 -38.43 -22.43 -20.90
C SER A 17 -37.69 -22.00 -19.64
N LEU A 18 -37.71 -20.70 -19.34
CA LEU A 18 -37.31 -20.18 -18.04
C LEU A 18 -38.42 -20.47 -17.02
N HIS A 19 -38.00 -21.07 -15.91
CA HIS A 19 -38.84 -21.46 -14.78
C HIS A 19 -39.56 -20.26 -14.17
N THR A 20 -40.90 -20.31 -14.19
CA THR A 20 -41.74 -19.52 -13.28
C THR A 20 -41.62 -20.14 -11.88
N ALA A 21 -40.99 -19.42 -10.95
CA ALA A 21 -41.01 -19.75 -9.54
C ALA A 21 -42.40 -19.43 -8.97
N ALA A 22 -43.27 -20.44 -8.89
CA ALA A 22 -44.44 -20.39 -8.04
C ALA A 22 -43.99 -20.63 -6.60
N GLY A 23 -44.10 -19.60 -5.75
CA GLY A 23 -43.97 -19.75 -4.31
C GLY A 23 -45.13 -20.60 -3.79
N ALA A 24 -44.86 -21.87 -3.52
CA ALA A 24 -45.75 -22.72 -2.74
C ALA A 24 -45.36 -22.57 -1.25
N ALA A 25 -46.19 -21.85 -0.51
CA ALA A 25 -46.19 -21.90 0.94
C ALA A 25 -46.52 -23.33 1.38
N VAL A 26 -45.55 -24.02 1.99
CA VAL A 26 -45.77 -25.31 2.64
C VAL A 26 -46.19 -25.03 4.08
N THR A 27 -47.48 -25.19 4.35
CA THR A 27 -48.01 -25.37 5.70
C THR A 27 -47.55 -26.73 6.22
N ALA A 28 -46.85 -26.73 7.35
CA ALA A 28 -46.51 -27.93 8.10
C ALA A 28 -47.77 -28.49 8.78
N PRO A 29 -47.98 -29.82 8.82
CA PRO A 29 -48.81 -30.41 9.85
C PRO A 29 -47.94 -30.74 11.06
N GLU A 30 -48.29 -30.18 12.21
CA GLU A 30 -47.90 -30.70 13.52
C GLU A 30 -48.39 -32.15 13.62
N VAL A 31 -47.46 -33.10 13.67
CA VAL A 31 -47.72 -34.45 14.19
C VAL A 31 -46.79 -34.66 15.37
N THR A 32 -47.38 -34.56 16.55
CA THR A 32 -46.79 -34.92 17.84
C THR A 32 -46.68 -36.45 17.91
N GLY A 33 -45.45 -36.97 17.96
CA GLY A 33 -45.15 -38.39 18.19
C GLY A 33 -43.65 -38.59 18.41
N PRO A 34 -43.21 -39.29 19.48
CA PRO A 34 -41.81 -39.33 19.88
C PRO A 34 -41.09 -40.51 19.19
N ASP A 35 -40.84 -40.42 17.89
CA ASP A 35 -39.75 -41.12 17.20
C ASP A 35 -39.75 -40.74 15.72
N VAL A 36 -39.16 -39.60 15.37
CA VAL A 36 -38.87 -39.26 13.97
C VAL A 36 -37.36 -39.23 13.83
N ALA A 37 -36.80 -40.35 13.38
CA ALA A 37 -35.41 -40.40 12.92
C ALA A 37 -35.19 -39.27 11.91
N ALA A 38 -34.31 -38.32 12.26
CA ALA A 38 -34.06 -37.12 11.46
C ALA A 38 -33.69 -37.52 10.02
N ALA A 39 -34.53 -37.12 9.05
CA ALA A 39 -34.28 -37.41 7.63
C ALA A 39 -32.91 -36.87 7.22
N PRO A 40 -32.11 -37.63 6.43
CA PRO A 40 -30.75 -37.23 6.09
C PRO A 40 -30.77 -35.95 5.25
N VAL A 41 -30.14 -34.88 5.78
CA VAL A 41 -30.00 -33.60 5.09
C VAL A 41 -29.07 -33.77 3.88
N ALA A 42 -29.55 -33.43 2.68
CA ALA A 42 -28.78 -33.49 1.46
C ALA A 42 -27.53 -32.59 1.55
N ARG A 43 -26.34 -33.18 1.40
CA ARG A 43 -25.06 -32.47 1.38
C ARG A 43 -24.53 -32.36 -0.05
N TYR A 44 -24.92 -31.29 -0.74
CA TYR A 44 -24.40 -30.99 -2.07
C TYR A 44 -22.93 -30.54 -2.01
N PRO A 45 -22.14 -30.83 -3.05
CA PRO A 45 -20.77 -30.33 -3.14
C PRO A 45 -20.74 -28.80 -3.29
N PRO A 46 -19.66 -28.13 -2.86
CA PRO A 46 -19.54 -26.69 -3.00
C PRO A 46 -19.43 -26.28 -4.48
N LEU A 47 -20.08 -25.16 -4.83
CA LEU A 47 -20.04 -24.58 -6.18
C LEU A 47 -18.71 -23.85 -6.41
N VAL A 48 -17.68 -24.60 -6.80
CA VAL A 48 -16.33 -24.07 -7.02
C VAL A 48 -15.73 -24.57 -8.34
N ALA A 49 -15.01 -23.70 -9.06
CA ALA A 49 -14.35 -24.05 -10.31
C ALA A 49 -13.27 -25.13 -10.11
N SER A 50 -12.90 -25.94 -11.11
CA SER A 50 -11.86 -26.96 -10.94
C SER A 50 -10.46 -26.36 -10.68
N LEU A 51 -9.55 -27.13 -10.07
CA LEU A 51 -8.19 -26.66 -9.72
C LEU A 51 -7.16 -26.83 -10.84
N THR A 52 -7.26 -27.92 -11.59
CA THR A 52 -6.22 -28.39 -12.52
C THR A 52 -6.51 -28.02 -13.98
N ALA A 53 -7.71 -27.53 -14.29
CA ALA A 53 -8.05 -27.14 -15.66
C ALA A 53 -7.23 -25.93 -16.13
N ASP A 54 -7.04 -25.84 -17.44
CA ASP A 54 -6.49 -24.66 -18.12
C ASP A 54 -7.61 -23.66 -18.44
N SER A 55 -8.06 -22.93 -17.41
CA SER A 55 -9.09 -21.90 -17.53
C SER A 55 -8.83 -20.71 -16.61
N LYS A 56 -9.49 -19.57 -16.88
CA LYS A 56 -9.39 -18.37 -16.04
C LYS A 56 -9.89 -18.63 -14.60
N ALA A 57 -11.01 -19.35 -14.46
CA ALA A 57 -11.58 -19.69 -13.17
C ALA A 57 -10.66 -20.63 -12.36
N ALA A 58 -10.03 -21.61 -13.03
CA ALA A 58 -9.05 -22.48 -12.37
C ALA A 58 -7.80 -21.71 -11.92
N ARG A 59 -7.34 -20.72 -12.71
CA ARG A 59 -6.25 -19.81 -12.29
C ARG A 59 -6.63 -19.00 -11.05
N GLN A 60 -7.83 -18.42 -10.99
CA GLN A 60 -8.31 -17.70 -9.81
C GLN A 60 -8.34 -18.60 -8.57
N ARG A 61 -8.87 -19.82 -8.69
CA ARG A 61 -8.89 -20.78 -7.58
C ARG A 61 -7.49 -21.16 -7.08
N ARG A 62 -6.49 -21.24 -7.98
CA ARG A 62 -5.08 -21.44 -7.59
C ARG A 62 -4.51 -20.24 -6.84
N VAL A 63 -4.87 -19.02 -7.23
CA VAL A 63 -4.48 -17.78 -6.52
C VAL A 63 -5.11 -17.75 -5.13
N GLU A 64 -6.40 -18.02 -5.00
CA GLU A 64 -7.12 -18.09 -3.72
C GLU A 64 -6.50 -19.13 -2.78
N ARG A 65 -6.18 -20.32 -3.30
CA ARG A 65 -5.50 -21.36 -2.52
C ARG A 65 -4.14 -20.89 -2.01
N TRP A 66 -3.35 -20.21 -2.86
CA TRP A 66 -2.07 -19.65 -2.44
C TRP A 66 -2.23 -18.56 -1.38
N GLN A 67 -3.23 -17.67 -1.52
CA GLN A 67 -3.58 -16.68 -0.50
C GLN A 67 -3.98 -17.34 0.82
N ALA A 68 -4.78 -18.41 0.78
CA ALA A 68 -5.13 -19.19 1.96
C ALA A 68 -3.91 -19.78 2.66
N THR A 69 -2.91 -20.27 1.91
CA THR A 69 -1.62 -20.70 2.48
C THR A 69 -0.88 -19.55 3.18
N VAL A 70 -0.89 -18.35 2.59
CA VAL A 70 -0.29 -17.15 3.23
C VAL A 70 -1.04 -16.79 4.52
N HIS A 71 -2.37 -16.85 4.52
CA HIS A 71 -3.18 -16.58 5.71
C HIS A 71 -2.95 -17.61 6.81
N ALA A 72 -2.75 -18.88 6.45
CA ALA A 72 -2.50 -19.99 7.38
C ALA A 72 -1.08 -19.97 8.00
N ALA A 73 -0.13 -19.22 7.43
CA ALA A 73 1.22 -19.11 7.98
C ALA A 73 1.23 -18.43 9.36
N LYS A 74 2.03 -18.97 10.29
CA LYS A 74 2.01 -18.55 11.71
C LYS A 74 2.93 -17.38 11.99
N SER A 75 4.06 -17.29 11.26
CA SER A 75 5.05 -16.22 11.42
C SER A 75 4.99 -15.20 10.29
N VAL A 76 5.37 -13.96 10.60
CA VAL A 76 5.56 -12.88 9.61
C VAL A 76 6.67 -13.26 8.63
N ASP A 77 7.74 -13.90 9.09
CA ASP A 77 8.88 -14.28 8.24
C ASP A 77 8.47 -15.31 7.18
N GLU A 78 7.61 -16.27 7.56
CA GLU A 78 7.03 -17.23 6.63
C GLU A 78 6.14 -16.54 5.60
N LYS A 79 5.28 -15.60 6.05
CA LYS A 79 4.44 -14.81 5.14
C LYS A 79 5.28 -14.02 4.14
N LEU A 80 6.29 -13.30 4.62
CA LEU A 80 7.21 -12.54 3.78
C LEU A 80 7.93 -13.46 2.80
N ARG A 81 8.41 -14.63 3.26
CA ARG A 81 9.06 -15.62 2.41
C ARG A 81 8.14 -16.13 1.30
N ILE A 82 6.87 -16.42 1.60
CA ILE A 82 5.90 -16.90 0.60
C ILE A 82 5.57 -15.79 -0.40
N LEU A 83 5.31 -14.57 0.07
CA LEU A 83 4.95 -13.42 -0.76
C LEU A 83 6.09 -12.99 -1.70
N THR A 84 7.34 -13.07 -1.25
CA THR A 84 8.53 -12.61 -2.00
C THR A 84 9.29 -13.71 -2.73
N LYS A 85 8.82 -14.97 -2.66
CA LYS A 85 9.49 -16.13 -3.27
C LYS A 85 9.64 -16.00 -4.78
N MET A 86 8.59 -15.54 -5.45
CA MET A 86 8.52 -15.54 -6.92
C MET A 86 9.10 -14.24 -7.48
N GLN A 87 10.15 -14.36 -8.30
CA GLN A 87 10.79 -13.22 -8.94
C GLN A 87 10.28 -13.07 -10.37
N PHE A 88 9.53 -12.00 -10.63
CA PHE A 88 9.06 -11.60 -11.95
C PHE A 88 9.58 -10.19 -12.26
N MET A 89 9.45 -9.79 -13.54
CA MET A 89 9.70 -8.41 -13.95
C MET A 89 8.81 -7.45 -13.16
N LYS A 90 9.42 -6.36 -12.69
CA LYS A 90 8.82 -5.37 -11.79
C LYS A 90 9.37 -3.99 -12.11
N TYR A 91 8.54 -2.97 -11.93
CA TYR A 91 8.93 -1.57 -12.03
C TYR A 91 9.70 -1.16 -10.77
N VAL A 92 10.84 -0.50 -10.96
CA VAL A 92 11.59 0.12 -9.86
C VAL A 92 11.15 1.57 -9.75
N VAL A 93 10.52 1.89 -8.64
CA VAL A 93 10.04 3.24 -8.32
C VAL A 93 11.12 3.94 -7.49
N TYR A 94 11.73 4.97 -8.07
CA TYR A 94 12.77 5.76 -7.41
C TYR A 94 12.17 7.02 -6.77
N PRO A 95 12.14 7.15 -5.44
CA PRO A 95 11.55 8.32 -4.79
C PRO A 95 12.18 9.64 -5.23
N GLN A 96 13.50 9.65 -5.41
CA GLN A 96 14.25 10.80 -5.95
C GLN A 96 14.36 10.66 -7.47
N THR A 97 13.29 11.00 -8.18
CA THR A 97 13.22 10.94 -9.64
C THR A 97 13.30 12.33 -10.29
N PHE A 98 13.79 12.37 -11.52
CA PHE A 98 13.81 13.56 -12.38
C PHE A 98 12.62 13.62 -13.35
N ALA A 99 11.71 12.64 -13.30
CA ALA A 99 10.56 12.57 -14.20
C ALA A 99 9.55 13.72 -13.94
N LEU A 100 9.01 14.28 -15.03
CA LEU A 100 8.03 15.34 -14.98
C LEU A 100 6.68 14.82 -14.42
N ASN A 101 6.06 15.59 -13.51
CA ASN A 101 4.77 15.25 -12.89
C ASN A 101 4.73 13.86 -12.22
N ALA A 102 5.86 13.39 -11.70
CA ALA A 102 5.98 12.07 -11.08
C ALA A 102 5.07 11.89 -9.85
N ASP A 103 4.75 12.99 -9.17
CA ASP A 103 3.82 13.06 -8.04
C ASP A 103 2.45 12.44 -8.39
N ARG A 104 1.86 12.81 -9.52
CA ARG A 104 0.56 12.30 -9.95
C ARG A 104 0.62 10.81 -10.29
N TRP A 105 1.71 10.38 -10.94
CA TRP A 105 1.94 8.95 -11.22
C TRP A 105 2.05 8.14 -9.93
N TYR A 106 2.79 8.64 -8.94
CA TYR A 106 2.99 7.95 -7.68
C TYR A 106 1.71 7.87 -6.86
N GLN A 107 0.88 8.92 -6.90
CA GLN A 107 -0.47 8.89 -6.33
C GLN A 107 -1.32 7.75 -6.93
N SER A 108 -1.23 7.53 -8.24
CA SER A 108 -1.94 6.43 -8.90
C SER A 108 -1.39 5.04 -8.52
N PHE A 109 -0.06 4.88 -8.49
CA PHE A 109 0.60 3.61 -8.14
C PHE A 109 0.37 3.20 -6.68
N THR A 110 0.24 4.18 -5.79
CA THR A 110 0.07 3.97 -4.34
C THR A 110 -1.37 4.12 -3.88
N LYS A 111 -2.28 4.56 -4.77
CA LYS A 111 -3.68 4.90 -4.43
C LYS A 111 -3.74 5.93 -3.30
N THR A 112 -2.93 6.98 -3.39
CA THR A 112 -2.87 8.07 -2.41
C THR A 112 -3.44 9.36 -2.96
N VAL A 113 -3.89 10.24 -2.07
CA VAL A 113 -4.40 11.58 -2.37
C VAL A 113 -3.51 12.58 -1.66
N PHE A 114 -3.10 13.62 -2.37
CA PHE A 114 -2.36 14.73 -1.78
C PHE A 114 -3.34 15.78 -1.24
N LEU A 115 -3.13 16.17 0.03
CA LEU A 115 -3.83 17.27 0.68
C LEU A 115 -2.81 18.35 1.01
N SER A 116 -3.11 19.59 0.64
CA SER A 116 -2.26 20.72 0.98
C SER A 116 -2.40 21.08 2.47
N GLY A 117 -1.29 21.39 3.12
CA GLY A 117 -1.24 21.75 4.54
C GLY A 117 -0.91 20.59 5.48
N LEU A 118 -1.00 20.84 6.79
CA LEU A 118 -0.78 19.86 7.83
C LEU A 118 -2.09 19.22 8.28
N PRO A 119 -2.07 17.98 8.81
CA PRO A 119 -3.24 17.38 9.43
C PRO A 119 -3.79 18.25 10.56
N PRO A 120 -5.12 18.27 10.77
CA PRO A 120 -5.70 18.99 11.89
C PRO A 120 -5.16 18.42 13.21
N PRO A 121 -4.95 19.26 14.24
CA PRO A 121 -4.48 18.78 15.53
C PRO A 121 -5.49 17.78 16.11
N PRO A 122 -5.02 16.73 16.79
CA PRO A 122 -5.92 15.82 17.48
C PRO A 122 -6.70 16.60 18.56
N PRO A 123 -7.93 16.18 18.89
CA PRO A 123 -8.68 16.77 20.00
C PRO A 123 -7.82 16.71 21.27
N PRO A 124 -7.87 17.74 22.13
CA PRO A 124 -7.03 17.81 23.31
C PRO A 124 -7.24 16.54 24.16
N ALA A 125 -6.13 15.91 24.55
CA ALA A 125 -6.16 14.85 25.54
C ALA A 125 -6.79 15.39 26.84
N LYS A 126 -7.39 14.49 27.63
CA LYS A 126 -8.08 14.82 28.89
C LYS A 126 -7.24 15.78 29.75
N PRO A 127 -7.88 16.71 30.48
CA PRO A 127 -7.22 17.81 31.20
C PRO A 127 -6.26 17.40 32.33
N ASP A 128 -6.08 16.10 32.59
CA ASP A 128 -5.28 15.57 33.71
C ASP A 128 -3.80 15.35 33.35
N THR A 129 -3.32 15.89 32.22
CA THR A 129 -1.91 15.77 31.82
C THR A 129 -1.12 16.94 32.42
N GLU A 130 -0.14 16.63 33.29
CA GLU A 130 0.75 17.64 33.88
C GLU A 130 1.37 18.57 32.81
N PRO A 131 1.59 19.85 33.15
CA PRO A 131 2.12 20.82 32.20
C PRO A 131 3.45 20.34 31.64
N ALA A 132 3.51 20.16 30.32
CA ALA A 132 4.74 19.78 29.65
C ALA A 132 5.84 20.81 29.98
N PRO A 133 7.08 20.37 30.31
CA PRO A 133 8.18 21.27 30.67
C PRO A 133 8.36 22.33 29.57
N ALA A 134 8.58 23.61 29.89
CA ALA A 134 8.62 24.67 28.88
C ALA A 134 9.63 24.38 27.74
N LEU A 135 9.26 24.69 26.50
CA LEU A 135 10.15 24.52 25.35
C LEU A 135 11.11 25.70 25.26
N ASP A 136 12.40 25.47 25.49
CA ASP A 136 13.41 26.47 25.21
C ASP A 136 13.72 26.53 23.70
N VAL A 137 12.97 27.38 23.00
CA VAL A 137 13.15 27.61 21.56
C VAL A 137 14.49 28.30 21.27
N ALA A 138 15.01 29.10 22.21
CA ALA A 138 16.28 29.80 22.03
C ALA A 138 17.44 28.81 22.05
N ALA A 139 17.44 27.84 22.99
CA ALA A 139 18.44 26.77 23.00
C ALA A 139 18.38 25.89 21.74
N LEU A 140 17.18 25.53 21.26
CA LEU A 140 17.03 24.77 20.02
C LEU A 140 17.56 25.53 18.80
N ARG A 141 17.29 26.83 18.73
CA ARG A 141 17.81 27.70 17.67
C ARG A 141 19.33 27.80 17.73
N ALA A 142 19.90 27.99 18.91
CA ALA A 142 21.35 28.04 19.11
C ALA A 142 22.01 26.73 18.65
N ALA A 143 21.51 25.58 19.10
CA ALA A 143 22.02 24.28 18.70
C ALA A 143 21.94 24.05 17.18
N ALA A 144 20.85 24.46 16.53
CA ALA A 144 20.71 24.37 15.07
C ALA A 144 21.71 25.28 14.33
N CYS A 145 21.91 26.51 14.82
CA CYS A 145 22.91 27.44 14.28
C CYS A 145 24.34 26.92 14.46
N ASP A 146 24.65 26.35 15.62
CA ASP A 146 25.97 25.77 15.90
C ASP A 146 26.27 24.60 14.96
N CYS A 147 25.31 23.67 14.78
CA CYS A 147 25.45 22.57 13.81
C CYS A 147 25.64 23.09 12.37
N LEU A 148 24.90 24.13 12.00
CA LEU A 148 24.99 24.72 10.67
C LEU A 148 26.37 25.38 10.42
N LEU A 149 26.80 26.24 11.35
CA LEU A 149 28.06 26.97 11.24
C LEU A 149 29.27 26.05 11.40
N GLN A 150 29.15 24.99 12.20
CA GLN A 150 30.19 23.98 12.34
C GLN A 150 30.56 23.41 10.97
N GLU A 151 29.60 22.86 10.24
CA GLU A 151 29.89 22.18 8.97
C GLU A 151 30.20 23.14 7.81
N HIS A 152 29.59 24.32 7.80
CA HIS A 152 29.74 25.28 6.69
C HIS A 152 30.93 26.23 6.84
N PHE A 153 31.34 26.56 8.07
CA PHE A 153 32.33 27.62 8.30
C PHE A 153 33.47 27.19 9.24
N PHE A 154 33.17 26.66 10.42
CA PHE A 154 34.19 26.43 11.44
C PHE A 154 35.04 25.17 11.19
N LEU A 155 34.46 24.12 10.60
CA LEU A 155 35.17 22.88 10.34
C LEU A 155 36.21 23.07 9.23
N ARG A 156 37.49 23.12 9.63
CA ARG A 156 38.61 23.25 8.68
C ARG A 156 38.82 21.95 7.92
N ARG A 157 38.48 21.95 6.63
CA ARG A 157 38.70 20.81 5.73
C ARG A 157 40.07 20.89 5.09
N LYS A 158 40.76 19.75 4.98
CA LYS A 158 42.10 19.66 4.37
C LYS A 158 42.11 20.06 2.89
N LYS A 159 40.99 19.88 2.19
CA LYS A 159 40.82 20.22 0.77
C LYS A 159 39.51 20.99 0.60
N ARG A 160 39.49 21.90 -0.38
CA ARG A 160 38.26 22.54 -0.83
C ARG A 160 37.34 21.46 -1.40
N VAL A 161 36.10 21.44 -0.94
CA VAL A 161 35.08 20.50 -1.41
C VAL A 161 34.66 20.93 -2.82
N PRO A 162 34.69 20.03 -3.82
CA PRO A 162 34.12 20.30 -5.13
C PRO A 162 32.60 20.47 -5.04
N LEU A 163 32.03 21.36 -5.87
CA LEU A 163 30.58 21.66 -5.87
C LEU A 163 29.69 20.41 -5.92
N TYR A 164 30.03 19.43 -6.76
CA TYR A 164 29.24 18.20 -6.91
C TYR A 164 29.27 17.28 -5.68
N LEU A 165 30.22 17.48 -4.75
CA LEU A 165 30.32 16.74 -3.47
C LEU A 165 29.80 17.54 -2.29
N GLU A 166 29.44 18.82 -2.44
CA GLU A 166 29.02 19.66 -1.31
C GLU A 166 27.85 19.06 -0.54
N ARG A 167 26.88 18.48 -1.24
CA ARG A 167 25.72 17.83 -0.60
C ARG A 167 26.14 16.65 0.29
N GLU A 168 27.06 15.81 -0.18
CA GLU A 168 27.52 14.65 0.58
C GLU A 168 28.52 15.02 1.66
N ALA A 169 29.35 16.02 1.40
CA ALA A 169 30.43 16.37 2.29
C ALA A 169 29.97 17.36 3.38
N ILE A 170 29.03 18.26 3.11
CA ILE A 170 28.59 19.32 4.03
C ILE A 170 27.17 19.05 4.53
N ALA A 171 26.20 18.87 3.62
CA ALA A 171 24.79 18.77 4.02
C ALA A 171 24.48 17.45 4.76
N SER A 172 25.09 16.33 4.34
CA SER A 172 24.94 15.03 5.03
C SER A 172 25.36 15.09 6.50
N PRO A 173 26.61 15.44 6.86
CA PRO A 173 27.03 15.47 8.27
C PRO A 173 26.27 16.53 9.08
N PHE A 174 25.92 17.66 8.46
CA PHE A 174 25.05 18.67 9.09
C PHE A 174 23.71 18.07 9.52
N LEU A 175 23.03 17.34 8.63
CA LEU A 175 21.75 16.69 8.95
C LEU A 175 21.89 15.60 10.01
N ASP A 176 23.00 14.85 10.01
CA ASP A 176 23.29 13.84 11.03
C ASP A 176 23.42 14.48 12.42
N GLN A 177 24.21 15.56 12.51
CA GLN A 177 24.42 16.28 13.75
C GLN A 177 23.16 17.00 14.24
N LEU A 178 22.37 17.59 13.33
CA LEU A 178 21.12 18.26 13.66
C LEU A 178 20.09 17.29 14.23
N VAL A 179 19.92 16.12 13.60
CA VAL A 179 18.96 15.12 14.11
C VAL A 179 19.42 14.55 15.45
N ALA A 180 20.73 14.29 15.62
CA ALA A 180 21.28 13.81 16.88
C ALA A 180 21.11 14.84 18.02
N SER A 181 21.37 16.12 17.78
CA SER A 181 21.21 17.17 18.80
C SER A 181 19.74 17.40 19.16
N LEU A 182 18.84 17.46 18.18
CA LEU A 182 17.41 17.63 18.42
C LEU A 182 16.81 16.43 19.17
N THR A 183 17.18 15.20 18.81
CA THR A 183 16.68 14.00 19.52
C THR A 183 17.16 13.96 20.96
N GLY A 184 18.41 14.37 21.22
CA GLY A 184 18.93 14.52 22.58
C GLY A 184 18.19 15.57 23.41
N LEU A 185 18.04 16.79 22.88
CA LEU A 185 17.39 17.91 23.60
C LEU A 185 15.89 17.67 23.83
N LEU A 186 15.21 17.02 22.88
CA LEU A 186 13.77 16.73 22.98
C LEU A 186 13.46 15.48 23.81
N SER A 187 14.45 14.68 24.17
CA SER A 187 14.27 13.43 24.95
C SER A 187 13.63 13.67 26.33
N ALA A 188 13.95 14.81 26.97
CA ALA A 188 13.37 15.19 28.25
C ALA A 188 11.87 15.50 28.17
N ARG A 189 11.39 16.00 27.01
CA ARG A 189 9.96 16.29 26.78
C ARG A 189 9.22 15.09 26.20
N ASN A 190 9.91 14.28 25.40
CA ASN A 190 9.36 13.10 24.76
C ASN A 190 10.24 11.87 25.07
N PRO A 191 9.93 11.11 26.13
CA PRO A 191 10.73 9.95 26.52
C PRO A 191 10.74 8.84 25.46
N ALA A 192 9.79 8.84 24.52
CA ALA A 192 9.81 7.89 23.40
C ALA A 192 11.03 8.10 22.49
N LEU A 193 11.57 9.33 22.40
CA LEU A 193 12.79 9.62 21.65
C LEU A 193 14.04 9.12 22.37
N ALA A 194 14.05 9.11 23.70
CA ALA A 194 15.18 8.60 24.49
C ALA A 194 15.43 7.10 24.23
N ALA A 195 14.35 6.33 24.05
CA ALA A 195 14.40 4.90 23.72
C ALA A 195 14.32 4.61 22.21
N ALA A 196 14.34 5.64 21.35
CA ALA A 196 14.25 5.46 19.92
C ALA A 196 15.59 5.01 19.31
N ALA A 197 15.53 4.23 18.24
CA ALA A 197 16.70 3.92 17.43
C ALA A 197 16.83 4.94 16.29
N LEU A 198 17.93 5.68 16.28
CA LEU A 198 18.32 6.56 15.17
C LEU A 198 19.23 5.78 14.21
N ASP A 199 18.75 5.50 13.00
CA ASP A 199 19.58 4.88 11.97
C ASP A 199 19.97 5.93 10.90
N CYS A 200 21.24 5.96 10.50
CA CYS A 200 21.75 6.77 9.40
C CYS A 200 21.89 5.92 8.13
N LYS A 201 21.42 6.43 6.99
CA LYS A 201 21.64 5.85 5.65
C LYS A 201 21.21 4.38 5.54
N ARG A 202 20.20 3.95 6.31
CA ARG A 202 19.69 2.57 6.29
C ARG A 202 18.71 2.39 5.14
N PRO A 203 18.85 1.34 4.30
CA PRO A 203 17.95 1.14 3.17
C PRO A 203 16.55 0.70 3.63
N VAL A 204 15.54 1.16 2.89
CA VAL A 204 14.13 0.81 3.08
C VAL A 204 13.58 0.26 1.77
N HIS A 205 13.00 -0.93 1.84
CA HIS A 205 12.46 -1.64 0.68
C HIS A 205 10.98 -1.92 0.85
N PHE A 206 10.22 -1.77 -0.23
CA PHE A 206 8.81 -2.14 -0.25
C PHE A 206 8.43 -2.72 -1.61
N TYR A 207 7.68 -3.83 -1.59
CA TYR A 207 7.19 -4.53 -2.77
C TYR A 207 5.67 -4.66 -2.71
N TRP A 208 4.99 -4.30 -3.80
CA TRP A 208 3.54 -4.42 -3.89
C TRP A 208 3.07 -4.66 -5.33
N LEU A 209 1.80 -5.01 -5.46
CA LEU A 209 1.12 -5.16 -6.75
C LEU A 209 0.00 -4.12 -6.86
N ARG A 210 -0.15 -3.52 -8.05
CA ARG A 210 -1.19 -2.52 -8.31
C ARG A 210 -1.61 -2.55 -9.78
N GLY A 211 -2.83 -3.00 -10.03
CA GLY A 211 -3.38 -3.06 -11.39
C GLY A 211 -2.92 -4.30 -12.17
N GLU A 212 -3.49 -4.47 -13.36
CA GLU A 212 -3.26 -5.59 -14.26
C GLU A 212 -3.12 -5.06 -15.69
N GLU A 213 -2.32 -5.75 -16.49
CA GLU A 213 -2.12 -5.44 -17.91
C GLU A 213 -2.25 -6.72 -18.76
N ILE A 214 -2.73 -6.56 -19.98
CA ILE A 214 -2.72 -7.63 -20.98
C ILE A 214 -1.40 -7.54 -21.75
N ILE A 215 -0.60 -8.61 -21.69
CA ILE A 215 0.71 -8.65 -22.34
C ILE A 215 0.55 -8.39 -23.86
N PRO A 216 1.18 -7.35 -24.43
CA PRO A 216 0.92 -6.95 -25.81
C PRO A 216 1.64 -7.81 -26.85
N ARG A 217 2.84 -8.34 -26.53
CA ARG A 217 3.73 -9.04 -27.47
C ARG A 217 4.43 -10.24 -26.80
N GLY A 218 5.01 -11.12 -27.61
CA GLY A 218 5.74 -12.32 -27.17
C GLY A 218 4.86 -13.54 -26.95
N HIS A 219 5.45 -14.64 -26.49
CA HIS A 219 4.78 -15.94 -26.34
C HIS A 219 3.65 -15.96 -25.29
N ARG A 220 3.60 -14.96 -24.39
CA ARG A 220 2.53 -14.78 -23.39
C ARG A 220 1.48 -13.75 -23.81
N LYS A 221 1.45 -13.33 -25.08
CA LYS A 221 0.51 -12.33 -25.60
C LYS A 221 -0.94 -12.68 -25.27
N GLY A 222 -1.72 -11.66 -24.89
CA GLY A 222 -3.15 -11.81 -24.56
C GLY A 222 -3.43 -12.37 -23.15
N ARG A 223 -2.39 -12.74 -22.39
CA ARG A 223 -2.55 -13.17 -21.00
C ARG A 223 -2.54 -11.95 -20.07
N VAL A 224 -3.43 -11.97 -19.07
CA VAL A 224 -3.46 -10.98 -18.00
C VAL A 224 -2.30 -11.22 -17.03
N ASP A 225 -1.49 -10.20 -16.77
CA ASP A 225 -0.41 -10.21 -15.78
C ASP A 225 -0.57 -9.05 -14.81
N ALA A 226 -0.12 -9.25 -13.58
CA ALA A 226 -0.19 -8.23 -12.54
C ALA A 226 1.00 -7.29 -12.64
N LEU A 227 0.76 -5.99 -12.46
CA LEU A 227 1.81 -4.99 -12.39
C LEU A 227 2.46 -5.01 -11.00
N ARG A 228 3.78 -5.13 -10.99
CA ARG A 228 4.60 -5.32 -9.79
C ARG A 228 5.52 -4.12 -9.62
N TYR A 229 5.59 -3.58 -8.42
CA TYR A 229 6.39 -2.40 -8.11
C TYR A 229 7.33 -2.69 -6.95
N GLN A 230 8.49 -2.04 -6.97
CA GLN A 230 9.44 -2.06 -5.87
C GLN A 230 10.05 -0.68 -5.65
N ILE A 231 10.04 -0.22 -4.40
CA ILE A 231 10.80 0.95 -3.96
C ILE A 231 12.07 0.46 -3.28
N ASN A 232 13.19 1.05 -3.66
CA ASN A 232 14.48 0.91 -2.99
C ASN A 232 14.94 2.31 -2.60
N ASP A 233 14.60 2.72 -1.38
CA ASP A 233 14.98 4.02 -0.85
C ASP A 233 16.13 3.89 0.14
N LYS A 234 16.86 4.97 0.31
CA LYS A 234 17.92 5.11 1.31
C LYS A 234 17.78 6.49 1.95
N PRO A 235 16.84 6.64 2.92
CA PRO A 235 16.69 7.90 3.62
C PRO A 235 17.97 8.29 4.33
N HIS A 236 18.15 9.59 4.52
CA HIS A 236 19.34 10.12 5.18
C HIS A 236 19.38 9.71 6.66
N ASN A 237 18.31 9.99 7.40
CA ASN A 237 18.11 9.59 8.80
C ASN A 237 16.70 9.04 8.99
N GLN A 238 16.55 8.03 9.86
CA GLN A 238 15.25 7.49 10.26
C GLN A 238 15.21 7.24 11.77
N ILE A 239 14.07 7.57 12.40
CA ILE A 239 13.82 7.37 13.83
C ILE A 239 12.80 6.25 13.98
N ARG A 240 13.20 5.13 14.59
CA ARG A 240 12.33 3.99 14.88
C ARG A 240 11.99 3.96 16.36
N ILE A 241 10.69 3.90 16.66
CA ILE A 241 10.15 3.75 18.01
C ILE A 241 9.46 2.39 18.17
N SER A 242 9.32 1.92 19.40
CA SER A 242 8.73 0.61 19.71
C SER A 242 7.19 0.59 19.66
N LYS A 243 6.55 1.75 19.87
CA LYS A 243 5.09 1.91 19.89
C LYS A 243 4.62 2.61 18.62
N GLN A 244 3.45 2.23 18.11
CA GLN A 244 2.83 2.91 16.97
C GLN A 244 2.38 4.33 17.36
N LEU A 245 2.58 5.30 16.47
CA LEU A 245 2.07 6.65 16.67
C LEU A 245 0.53 6.68 16.59
N PRO A 246 -0.13 7.60 17.30
CA PRO A 246 -1.56 7.83 17.13
C PRO A 246 -1.91 8.13 15.67
N GLU A 247 -3.07 7.66 15.22
CA GLU A 247 -3.55 7.95 13.88
C GLU A 247 -3.82 9.46 13.74
N GLY A 248 -3.23 10.10 12.74
CA GLY A 248 -3.45 11.54 12.49
C GLY A 248 -4.86 11.86 11.98
N GLN A 249 -5.55 10.86 11.42
CA GLN A 249 -6.92 10.92 10.93
C GLN A 249 -7.59 9.56 11.12
N ARG A 250 -8.92 9.53 11.23
CA ARG A 250 -9.69 8.28 11.36
C ARG A 250 -9.53 7.43 10.10
N GLN A 251 -9.48 6.10 10.26
CA GLN A 251 -9.31 5.14 9.16
C GLN A 251 -10.37 5.23 8.03
N GLN A 252 -11.57 5.75 8.32
CA GLN A 252 -12.70 5.82 7.38
C GLN A 252 -13.08 7.27 7.05
N ILE A 253 -12.15 8.04 6.50
CA ILE A 253 -12.47 9.35 5.94
C ILE A 253 -12.63 9.19 4.42
N HIS A 254 -13.82 9.51 3.92
CA HIS A 254 -14.06 9.65 2.50
C HIS A 254 -13.68 11.09 2.10
N THR A 255 -12.55 11.23 1.41
CA THR A 255 -12.20 12.48 0.74
C THR A 255 -12.98 12.59 -0.57
N VAL A 256 -13.50 13.77 -0.88
CA VAL A 256 -14.20 14.06 -2.15
C VAL A 256 -13.23 14.09 -3.34
N MET A 257 -11.93 14.17 -3.09
CA MET A 257 -10.91 14.23 -4.14
C MET A 257 -10.67 12.88 -4.80
N ASP A 258 -10.67 12.88 -6.13
CA ASP A 258 -10.36 11.72 -6.93
C ASP A 258 -8.85 11.49 -7.05
N ILE A 259 -8.47 10.22 -7.12
CA ILE A 259 -7.09 9.80 -7.36
C ILE A 259 -6.78 9.97 -8.85
N PRO A 260 -5.64 10.59 -9.22
CA PRO A 260 -5.25 10.72 -10.62
C PRO A 260 -5.26 9.38 -11.36
N SER A 261 -5.99 9.34 -12.48
CA SER A 261 -6.04 8.20 -13.40
C SER A 261 -5.31 8.53 -14.69
N PHE A 262 -4.56 7.57 -15.23
CA PHE A 262 -3.82 7.72 -16.48
C PHE A 262 -4.40 6.81 -17.56
N ILE A 263 -4.41 7.30 -18.79
CA ILE A 263 -4.90 6.58 -19.98
C ILE A 263 -3.74 5.86 -20.70
N CYS A 264 -2.49 6.21 -20.39
CA CYS A 264 -1.28 5.69 -21.03
C CYS A 264 -0.44 4.81 -20.10
N TYR A 265 0.34 3.92 -20.71
CA TYR A 265 1.31 3.06 -20.02
C TYR A 265 2.61 3.82 -19.76
N LEU A 266 3.31 3.44 -18.68
CA LEU A 266 4.71 3.81 -18.48
C LEU A 266 5.56 3.11 -19.54
N THR A 267 5.89 3.81 -20.62
CA THR A 267 6.93 3.36 -21.56
C THR A 267 8.30 3.66 -20.95
N ASN A 268 9.07 2.61 -20.65
CA ASN A 268 10.51 2.72 -20.41
C ASN A 268 11.26 2.97 -21.71
#